data_AF-A0A8T4P933-F1
#
_entry.id   AF-A0A8T4P933-F1
#
_cell.length_a   1.000
_cell.length_b   1.000
_cell.length_c   1.000
_cell.angle_alpha   90.00
_cell.angle_beta   90.00
_cell.angle_gamma   90.00
#
_symmetry.space_group_name_H-M   'P 1'
#
loop_
_entity.id
_entity.type
_entity.pdbx_description
1 polymer ?
#
loop_
_entity_poly.entity_id
_entity_poly.type
_entity_poly.pdbx_seq_one_letter_code
_entity_poly.pdbx_strand_id
1 'polypeptide(L)'
;MRKIIFGIVIPLIVIVVLAILGSVETGFSVDNNYLKEISVKEAFSDIALPTLPKSVNSDRALPALPESVKIGEIKIKNDYFLARRHNLPNLGACLVDEEWALRPLDAGNIRYSEGDFSPDSEFYSDYGNERSVEVGAYSEEEVRIYVEPSYIFQRQNYSELVEAYRNYDNLVVYEREKNGRYYYDQCGSLDEDILEEGVKIDLVF
;
A
#
# COMPACT_ATOMS: atom_id res chain seq x y z
N MET A 1 -30.28 52.88 7.75
CA MET A 1 -29.03 52.13 7.42
C MET A 1 -28.74 50.97 8.37
N ARG A 2 -28.73 51.12 9.71
CA ARG A 2 -28.43 50.01 10.66
C ARG A 2 -29.29 48.74 10.48
N LYS A 3 -30.57 48.87 10.11
CA LYS A 3 -31.48 47.71 9.91
C LYS A 3 -31.13 46.84 8.69
N ILE A 4 -30.54 47.43 7.64
CA ILE A 4 -30.14 46.71 6.41
C ILE A 4 -28.88 45.87 6.68
N ILE A 5 -27.94 46.42 7.47
CA ILE A 5 -26.72 45.73 7.88
C ILE A 5 -27.04 44.47 8.70
N PHE A 6 -27.95 44.58 9.68
CA PHE A 6 -28.33 43.42 10.49
C PHE A 6 -29.25 42.43 9.77
N GLY A 7 -30.14 42.89 8.89
CA GLY A 7 -31.13 42.02 8.24
C GLY A 7 -30.62 41.28 7.00
N ILE A 8 -29.59 41.80 6.31
CA ILE A 8 -29.11 41.25 5.03
C ILE A 8 -27.61 40.92 5.09
N VAL A 9 -26.78 41.82 5.62
CA VAL A 9 -25.33 41.67 5.55
C VAL A 9 -24.84 40.56 6.49
N ILE A 10 -25.34 40.48 7.72
CA ILE A 10 -24.94 39.43 8.68
C ILE A 10 -25.28 38.02 8.19
N PRO A 11 -26.52 37.71 7.76
CA PRO A 11 -26.85 36.40 7.22
C PRO A 11 -25.98 36.01 6.02
N LEU A 12 -25.70 36.97 5.14
CA LEU A 12 -24.90 36.74 3.94
C LEU A 12 -23.43 36.42 4.29
N ILE A 13 -22.85 37.13 5.26
CA ILE A 13 -21.51 36.83 5.78
C ILE A 13 -21.48 35.42 6.41
N VAL A 14 -22.50 35.05 7.18
CA VAL A 14 -22.58 33.71 7.79
C VAL A 14 -22.66 32.61 6.73
N ILE A 15 -23.46 32.80 5.67
CA ILE A 15 -23.55 31.85 4.54
C ILE A 15 -22.20 31.73 3.82
N VAL A 16 -21.52 32.86 3.57
CA VAL A 16 -20.21 32.86 2.92
C VAL A 16 -19.17 32.15 3.79
N VAL A 17 -19.14 32.40 5.10
CA VAL A 17 -18.23 31.72 6.03
C VAL A 17 -18.53 30.22 6.09
N LEU A 18 -19.81 29.82 6.14
CA LEU A 18 -20.21 28.41 6.09
C LEU A 18 -19.86 27.74 4.76
N ALA A 19 -20.01 28.46 3.64
CA ALA A 19 -19.62 27.96 2.32
C ALA A 19 -18.11 27.78 2.21
N ILE A 20 -17.32 28.73 2.73
CA ILE A 20 -15.86 28.61 2.78
C ILE A 20 -15.47 27.43 3.66
N LEU A 21 -15.97 27.35 4.89
CA LEU A 21 -15.70 26.23 5.81
C LEU A 21 -16.15 24.87 5.24
N GLY A 22 -17.21 24.83 4.42
CA GLY A 22 -17.66 23.63 3.74
C GLY A 22 -16.89 23.30 2.45
N SER A 23 -16.22 24.27 1.84
CA SER A 23 -15.47 24.12 0.57
C SER A 23 -13.98 23.83 0.76
N VAL A 24 -13.44 24.12 1.94
CA VAL A 24 -12.04 23.82 2.24
C VAL A 24 -11.99 22.41 2.83
N GLU A 25 -11.39 21.46 2.10
CA GLU A 25 -11.13 20.08 2.55
C GLU A 25 -10.12 20.00 3.72
N THR A 26 -9.97 21.06 4.53
CA THR A 26 -9.05 21.18 5.68
C THR A 26 -9.30 20.21 6.83
N GLY A 27 -10.27 19.29 6.69
CA GLY A 27 -10.59 18.29 7.72
C GLY A 27 -10.44 16.84 7.26
N PHE A 28 -9.95 16.57 6.06
CA PHE A 28 -9.63 15.21 5.63
C PHE A 28 -8.26 15.19 4.98
N SER A 29 -7.36 14.35 5.46
CA SER A 29 -6.00 14.24 4.94
C SER A 29 -5.56 12.80 4.82
N VAL A 30 -4.80 12.51 3.76
CA VAL A 30 -4.18 11.22 3.49
C VAL A 30 -2.69 11.45 3.37
N ASP A 31 -1.91 10.72 4.15
CA ASP A 31 -0.45 10.76 4.12
C ASP A 31 0.09 9.35 3.86
N ASN A 32 0.88 9.22 2.78
CA ASN A 32 1.45 7.96 2.35
C ASN A 32 2.93 7.93 2.72
N ASN A 33 3.32 7.00 3.59
CA ASN A 33 4.69 6.86 4.06
C ASN A 33 5.24 5.49 3.66
N TYR A 34 6.15 5.47 2.69
CA TYR A 34 6.84 4.26 2.27
C TYR A 34 8.19 4.13 2.96
N LEU A 35 8.65 2.89 3.10
CA LEU A 35 10.03 2.63 3.50
C LEU A 35 10.99 3.18 2.45
N LYS A 36 12.16 3.64 2.89
CA LYS A 36 13.22 4.04 1.96
C LYS A 36 14.08 2.86 1.54
N GLU A 37 14.20 1.87 2.41
CA GLU A 37 15.09 0.73 2.26
C GLU A 37 14.44 -0.51 2.86
N ILE A 38 14.66 -1.66 2.24
CA ILE A 38 14.35 -2.98 2.75
C ILE A 38 15.63 -3.81 2.75
N SER A 39 16.04 -4.25 3.93
CA SER A 39 17.03 -5.32 4.07
C SER A 39 16.39 -6.63 3.64
N VAL A 40 16.69 -7.12 2.43
CA VAL A 40 16.12 -8.35 1.87
C VAL A 40 16.47 -9.55 2.74
N LYS A 41 17.66 -9.53 3.33
CA LYS A 41 18.03 -10.53 4.32
C LYS A 41 17.07 -10.46 5.51
N GLU A 42 16.94 -9.36 6.22
CA GLU A 42 16.06 -9.31 7.41
C GLU A 42 14.58 -9.52 7.08
N ALA A 43 14.12 -8.96 5.97
CA ALA A 43 12.73 -9.03 5.53
C ALA A 43 12.29 -10.45 5.18
N PHE A 44 13.23 -11.32 4.77
CA PHE A 44 12.90 -12.68 4.34
C PHE A 44 13.69 -13.80 5.06
N SER A 45 14.70 -13.49 5.88
CA SER A 45 15.65 -14.47 6.44
C SER A 45 15.36 -14.95 7.85
N ASP A 46 14.51 -14.32 8.64
CA ASP A 46 14.29 -14.77 10.02
C ASP A 46 12.94 -14.32 10.57
N ILE A 47 11.89 -15.10 10.29
CA ILE A 47 10.84 -15.31 11.28
C ILE A 47 10.52 -16.80 11.28
N ALA A 48 10.90 -17.46 12.37
CA ALA A 48 10.20 -18.65 12.82
C ALA A 48 8.73 -18.29 13.06
N LEU A 49 7.91 -18.30 12.01
CA LEU A 49 6.47 -18.09 12.17
C LEU A 49 5.86 -19.33 12.85
N PRO A 50 4.87 -19.11 13.72
CA PRO A 50 4.31 -20.12 14.59
C PRO A 50 3.68 -21.24 13.76
N THR A 51 4.28 -22.44 13.84
CA THR A 51 3.64 -23.74 13.65
C THR A 51 2.36 -23.75 12.80
N LEU A 52 2.50 -23.81 11.47
CA LEU A 52 1.52 -24.59 10.70
C LEU A 52 1.60 -26.03 11.23
N PRO A 53 0.46 -26.71 11.47
CA PRO A 53 0.47 -28.06 12.01
C PRO A 53 1.27 -28.93 11.04
N LYS A 54 2.30 -29.59 11.58
CA LYS A 54 3.11 -30.59 10.88
C LYS A 54 2.18 -31.47 10.05
N SER A 55 2.19 -31.28 8.72
CA SER A 55 1.74 -32.35 7.84
C SER A 55 2.68 -33.52 8.09
N VAL A 56 2.10 -34.55 8.69
CA VAL A 56 2.77 -35.78 9.09
C VAL A 56 3.39 -36.38 7.82
N ASN A 57 4.72 -36.51 7.80
CA ASN A 57 5.57 -37.17 6.78
C ASN A 57 6.36 -36.26 5.81
N SER A 58 7.20 -35.36 6.32
CA SER A 58 8.39 -34.92 5.57
C SER A 58 9.52 -34.52 6.51
N ASP A 59 10.60 -35.31 6.54
CA ASP A 59 11.80 -35.11 7.36
C ASP A 59 12.70 -33.95 6.90
N ARG A 60 12.15 -32.97 6.17
CA ARG A 60 12.83 -31.73 5.75
C ARG A 60 11.84 -30.56 5.75
N ALA A 61 11.48 -30.06 6.93
CA ALA A 61 10.78 -28.79 7.04
C ALA A 61 11.79 -27.66 6.76
N LEU A 62 11.72 -27.07 5.55
CA LEU A 62 12.38 -25.81 5.25
C LEU A 62 11.69 -24.67 6.04
N PRO A 63 12.40 -23.60 6.42
CA PRO A 63 11.75 -22.43 7.03
C PRO A 63 10.70 -21.87 6.05
N ALA A 64 9.49 -21.63 6.55
CA ALA A 64 8.44 -20.96 5.79
C ALA A 64 8.82 -19.48 5.62
N LEU A 65 8.68 -18.96 4.41
CA LEU A 65 8.90 -17.54 4.13
C LEU A 65 7.86 -16.70 4.88
N PRO A 66 8.21 -15.47 5.32
CA PRO A 66 7.18 -14.54 5.73
C PRO A 66 6.21 -14.34 4.55
N GLU A 67 4.92 -14.52 4.81
CA GLU A 67 3.88 -14.43 3.79
C GLU A 67 3.80 -13.02 3.19
N SER A 68 4.31 -12.00 3.90
CA SER A 68 4.43 -10.65 3.39
C SER A 68 5.47 -9.80 4.14
N VAL A 69 5.92 -8.73 3.49
CA VAL A 69 6.87 -7.74 4.04
C VAL A 69 6.21 -6.37 4.05
N LYS A 70 6.25 -5.65 5.18
CA LYS A 70 5.72 -4.27 5.25
C LYS A 70 6.59 -3.35 4.41
N ILE A 71 5.97 -2.57 3.53
CA ILE A 71 6.66 -1.62 2.63
C ILE A 71 6.23 -0.17 2.87
N GLY A 72 5.18 0.05 3.64
CA GLY A 72 4.69 1.39 3.95
C GLY A 72 3.43 1.41 4.80
N GLU A 73 2.86 2.59 4.95
CA GLU A 73 1.61 2.86 5.65
C GLU A 73 0.90 4.08 5.05
N ILE A 74 -0.42 4.08 5.12
CA ILE A 74 -1.32 5.17 4.74
C ILE A 74 -2.00 5.64 6.02
N LYS A 75 -1.80 6.90 6.38
CA LYS A 75 -2.48 7.55 7.50
C LYS A 75 -3.63 8.39 6.97
N ILE A 76 -4.83 8.09 7.44
CA ILE A 76 -6.06 8.74 7.00
C ILE A 76 -6.68 9.43 8.20
N LYS A 77 -6.74 10.76 8.16
CA LYS A 77 -7.29 11.57 9.25
C LYS A 77 -8.60 12.22 8.83
N ASN A 78 -9.60 12.15 9.70
CA ASN A 78 -10.92 12.73 9.52
C ASN A 78 -11.27 13.64 10.71
N ASP A 79 -11.06 14.94 10.54
CA ASP A 79 -11.47 15.99 11.50
C ASP A 79 -12.94 16.41 11.34
N TYR A 80 -13.73 15.75 10.48
CA TYR A 80 -15.15 16.02 10.37
C TYR A 80 -15.96 15.34 11.49
N PHE A 81 -17.12 15.92 11.79
CA PHE A 81 -18.07 15.36 12.76
C PHE A 81 -18.82 14.12 12.27
N LEU A 82 -18.66 13.74 11.00
CA LEU A 82 -19.25 12.55 10.40
C LEU A 82 -18.14 11.62 9.95
N ALA A 83 -18.39 10.31 10.09
CA ALA A 83 -17.52 9.30 9.50
C ALA A 83 -17.44 9.46 7.99
N ARG A 84 -16.28 9.12 7.42
CA ARG A 84 -16.02 9.17 5.98
C ARG A 84 -15.34 7.89 5.53
N ARG A 85 -15.69 7.45 4.34
CA ARG A 85 -15.07 6.29 3.70
C ARG A 85 -14.02 6.76 2.71
N HIS A 86 -12.83 6.19 2.79
CA HIS A 86 -11.72 6.46 1.89
C HIS A 86 -11.41 5.22 1.07
N ASN A 87 -11.28 5.37 -0.24
CA ASN A 87 -10.84 4.27 -1.10
C ASN A 87 -9.32 4.19 -1.06
N LEU A 88 -8.78 3.01 -0.77
CA LEU A 88 -7.35 2.76 -0.82
C LEU A 88 -6.86 2.76 -2.28
N PRO A 89 -5.62 3.21 -2.53
CA PRO A 89 -5.04 3.18 -3.86
C PRO A 89 -4.92 1.74 -4.36
N ASN A 90 -4.94 1.55 -5.68
CA ASN A 90 -4.64 0.25 -6.27
C ASN A 90 -3.15 0.23 -6.60
N LEU A 91 -2.34 -0.50 -5.84
CA LEU A 91 -0.88 -0.48 -6.00
C LEU A 91 -0.36 -1.76 -6.65
N GLY A 92 0.67 -1.62 -7.48
CA GLY A 92 1.52 -2.71 -7.95
C GLY A 92 2.95 -2.54 -7.45
N ALA A 93 3.75 -3.61 -7.53
CA ALA A 93 5.16 -3.58 -7.14
C ALA A 93 6.05 -4.35 -8.11
N CYS A 94 7.16 -3.73 -8.51
CA CYS A 94 8.14 -4.26 -9.45
C CYS A 94 9.54 -4.26 -8.86
N LEU A 95 10.33 -5.27 -9.20
CA LEU A 95 11.78 -5.26 -9.01
C LEU A 95 12.42 -4.60 -10.24
N VAL A 96 13.26 -3.59 -10.00
CA VAL A 96 13.91 -2.79 -11.03
C VAL A 96 15.40 -2.66 -10.74
N ASP A 97 16.19 -2.84 -11.80
CA ASP A 97 17.64 -2.64 -11.84
C ASP A 97 17.88 -1.21 -12.35
N GLU A 98 18.66 -0.40 -11.62
CA GLU A 98 18.86 1.02 -11.93
C GLU A 98 19.54 1.24 -13.28
N GLU A 99 20.36 0.26 -13.71
CA GLU A 99 21.02 0.30 -15.01
C GLU A 99 20.10 -0.10 -16.17
N TRP A 100 18.88 -0.56 -15.86
CA TRP A 100 17.92 -1.12 -16.82
C TRP A 100 18.50 -2.24 -17.70
N ALA A 101 19.53 -2.93 -17.21
CA ALA A 101 20.14 -4.06 -17.89
C ALA A 101 19.25 -5.31 -17.76
N LEU A 102 18.46 -5.39 -16.69
CA LEU A 102 17.45 -6.41 -16.48
C LEU A 102 16.05 -5.89 -16.77
N ARG A 103 15.21 -6.78 -17.33
CA ARG A 103 13.79 -6.48 -17.51
C ARG A 103 13.10 -6.41 -16.15
N PRO A 104 12.24 -5.41 -15.88
CA PRO A 104 11.47 -5.34 -14.64
C PRO A 104 10.68 -6.63 -14.38
N LEU A 105 10.64 -7.03 -13.11
CA LEU A 105 10.02 -8.28 -12.69
C LEU A 105 8.95 -8.03 -11.63
N ASP A 106 7.86 -8.80 -11.64
CA ASP A 106 6.81 -8.68 -10.64
C ASP A 106 7.35 -9.04 -9.25
N ALA A 107 7.32 -8.09 -8.31
CA ALA A 107 7.78 -8.32 -6.95
C ALA A 107 6.78 -9.17 -6.16
N GLY A 108 5.48 -9.10 -6.52
CA GLY A 108 4.42 -9.82 -5.85
C GLY A 108 3.09 -9.05 -5.82
N ASN A 109 2.22 -9.43 -4.87
CA ASN A 109 0.92 -8.79 -4.67
C ASN A 109 0.99 -7.76 -3.54
N ILE A 110 0.33 -6.62 -3.71
CA ILE A 110 0.16 -5.66 -2.62
C ILE A 110 -1.05 -6.04 -1.75
N ARG A 111 -0.83 -6.04 -0.43
CA ARG A 111 -1.84 -6.29 0.60
C ARG A 111 -1.96 -5.09 1.52
N TYR A 112 -3.17 -4.86 2.03
CA TYR A 112 -3.46 -3.84 3.03
C TYR A 112 -3.98 -4.46 4.32
N SER A 113 -3.64 -3.88 5.46
CA SER A 113 -4.19 -4.24 6.76
C SER A 113 -4.32 -3.03 7.69
N GLU A 114 -5.44 -2.92 8.41
CA GLU A 114 -5.64 -1.95 9.49
C GLU A 114 -4.92 -2.39 10.79
N GLY A 115 -4.25 -3.56 10.80
CA GLY A 115 -3.54 -4.14 11.95
C GLY A 115 -2.21 -4.81 11.61
N ASP A 116 -1.68 -5.62 12.55
CA ASP A 116 -0.49 -6.44 12.31
C ASP A 116 -0.85 -7.59 11.36
N PHE A 117 0.09 -8.01 10.52
CA PHE A 117 -0.16 -9.08 9.57
C PHE A 117 -0.53 -10.39 10.30
N SER A 118 -1.72 -10.92 10.00
CA SER A 118 -2.16 -12.25 10.43
C SER A 118 -2.75 -12.99 9.22
N PRO A 119 -2.35 -14.24 8.93
CA PRO A 119 -2.89 -15.03 7.81
C PRO A 119 -4.42 -15.18 7.84
N ASP A 120 -5.03 -15.01 9.03
CA ASP A 120 -6.47 -15.10 9.28
C ASP A 120 -7.18 -13.73 9.29
N SER A 121 -6.47 -12.61 9.08
CA SER A 121 -7.06 -11.26 9.09
C SER A 121 -7.82 -10.94 7.80
N GLU A 122 -8.83 -10.07 7.88
CA GLU A 122 -9.58 -9.59 6.72
C GLU A 122 -8.67 -8.74 5.83
N PHE A 123 -8.18 -9.33 4.74
CA PHE A 123 -7.33 -8.64 3.78
C PHE A 123 -8.16 -7.99 2.67
N TYR A 124 -7.81 -6.75 2.35
CA TYR A 124 -8.22 -6.14 1.09
C TYR A 124 -7.32 -6.67 -0.05
N SER A 125 -7.75 -7.76 -0.68
CA SER A 125 -7.05 -8.45 -1.79
C SER A 125 -7.21 -7.75 -3.14
N ASP A 126 -6.26 -8.01 -4.04
CA ASP A 126 -6.13 -7.37 -5.37
C ASP A 126 -7.30 -7.62 -6.33
N TYR A 127 -8.07 -8.68 -6.06
CA TYR A 127 -9.12 -9.17 -6.93
C TYR A 127 -10.47 -8.51 -6.63
N GLY A 128 -10.81 -7.49 -7.42
CA GLY A 128 -12.19 -7.09 -7.74
C GLY A 128 -13.04 -6.44 -6.63
N ASN A 129 -12.55 -6.32 -5.40
CA ASN A 129 -13.32 -5.70 -4.31
C ASN A 129 -12.91 -4.23 -4.12
N GLU A 130 -13.90 -3.35 -3.92
CA GLU A 130 -13.65 -1.99 -3.46
C GLU A 130 -12.90 -2.03 -2.12
N ARG A 131 -11.63 -1.61 -2.13
CA ARG A 131 -10.81 -1.50 -0.92
C ARG A 131 -11.07 -0.14 -0.33
N SER A 132 -11.74 -0.08 0.81
CA SER A 132 -12.04 1.18 1.44
C SER A 132 -12.03 1.06 2.95
N VAL A 133 -11.51 2.08 3.62
CA VAL A 133 -11.50 2.16 5.08
C VAL A 133 -12.49 3.24 5.52
N GLU A 134 -13.27 2.93 6.55
CA GLU A 134 -14.17 3.88 7.18
C GLU A 134 -13.45 4.54 8.34
N VAL A 135 -13.23 5.85 8.24
CA VAL A 135 -12.62 6.65 9.29
C VAL A 135 -13.73 7.34 10.06
N GLY A 136 -13.77 7.07 11.37
CA GLY A 136 -14.73 7.67 12.30
C GLY A 136 -14.67 9.21 12.33
N ALA A 137 -15.64 9.82 13.01
CA ALA A 137 -15.65 11.27 13.21
C ALA A 137 -14.53 11.68 14.19
N TYR A 138 -13.78 12.72 13.85
CA TYR A 138 -12.63 13.21 14.62
C TYR A 138 -11.62 12.11 14.97
N SER A 139 -11.36 11.20 14.03
CA SER A 139 -10.44 10.07 14.23
C SER A 139 -9.38 9.98 13.13
N GLU A 140 -8.41 9.11 13.37
CA GLU A 140 -7.33 8.77 12.46
C GLU A 140 -7.24 7.25 12.38
N GLU A 141 -7.08 6.72 11.17
CA GLU A 141 -6.83 5.31 10.92
C GLU A 141 -5.48 5.14 10.21
N GLU A 142 -4.79 4.04 10.50
CA GLU A 142 -3.54 3.64 9.86
C GLU A 142 -3.75 2.34 9.08
N VAL A 143 -3.39 2.36 7.81
CA VAL A 143 -3.45 1.19 6.93
C VAL A 143 -2.05 0.83 6.49
N ARG A 144 -1.58 -0.35 6.88
CA ARG A 144 -0.25 -0.85 6.53
C ARG A 144 -0.27 -1.50 5.16
N ILE A 145 0.78 -1.23 4.39
CA ILE A 145 0.98 -1.75 3.05
C ILE A 145 2.04 -2.84 3.12
N TYR A 146 1.74 -4.01 2.57
CA TYR A 146 2.66 -5.13 2.51
C TYR A 146 2.83 -5.62 1.07
N VAL A 147 4.03 -6.12 0.75
CA VAL A 147 4.28 -6.92 -0.45
C VAL A 147 4.31 -8.40 -0.06
N GLU A 148 3.41 -9.17 -0.63
CA GLU A 148 3.45 -10.63 -0.62
C GLU A 148 4.24 -11.08 -1.84
N PRO A 149 5.41 -11.73 -1.70
CA PRO A 149 6.20 -12.17 -2.83
C PRO A 149 5.39 -13.02 -3.80
N SER A 150 5.63 -12.86 -5.11
CA SER A 150 4.93 -13.62 -6.14
C SER A 150 4.98 -15.12 -5.87
N TYR A 151 3.88 -15.80 -6.15
CA TYR A 151 3.74 -17.25 -5.97
C TYR A 151 4.75 -18.06 -6.80
N ILE A 152 5.29 -17.47 -7.88
CA ILE A 152 6.41 -18.01 -8.65
C ILE A 152 7.63 -18.24 -7.75
N PHE A 153 7.89 -17.32 -6.82
CA PHE A 153 8.97 -17.44 -5.85
C PHE A 153 8.56 -18.24 -4.61
N GLN A 154 7.29 -18.27 -4.22
CA GLN A 154 6.82 -19.03 -3.04
C GLN A 154 6.94 -20.56 -3.20
N ARG A 155 7.02 -21.09 -4.43
CA ARG A 155 7.19 -22.53 -4.70
C ARG A 155 8.65 -22.99 -4.82
N GLN A 156 9.56 -22.05 -4.99
CA GLN A 156 10.98 -22.29 -5.23
C GLN A 156 11.76 -21.83 -4.01
N ASN A 157 12.91 -22.46 -3.76
CA ASN A 157 13.64 -22.37 -2.49
C ASN A 157 13.88 -20.90 -2.06
N TYR A 158 13.88 -20.60 -0.76
CA TYR A 158 14.23 -19.26 -0.22
C TYR A 158 15.47 -18.65 -0.86
N SER A 159 16.51 -19.47 -1.08
CA SER A 159 17.73 -19.03 -1.77
C SER A 159 17.48 -18.50 -3.18
N GLU A 160 16.51 -19.07 -3.93
CA GLU A 160 16.14 -18.63 -5.27
C GLU A 160 15.35 -17.32 -5.24
N LEU A 161 14.48 -17.11 -4.24
CA LEU A 161 13.80 -15.81 -4.00
C LEU A 161 14.83 -14.71 -3.71
N VAL A 162 15.76 -14.95 -2.78
CA VAL A 162 16.79 -13.97 -2.42
C VAL A 162 17.72 -13.70 -3.60
N GLU A 163 18.08 -14.72 -4.37
CA GLU A 163 18.88 -14.56 -5.59
C GLU A 163 18.13 -13.77 -6.67
N ALA A 164 16.82 -13.98 -6.82
CA ALA A 164 16.00 -13.19 -7.72
C ALA A 164 16.01 -11.72 -7.32
N TYR A 165 15.80 -11.41 -6.03
CA TYR A 165 15.85 -10.03 -5.51
C TYR A 165 17.25 -9.43 -5.63
N ARG A 166 18.32 -10.20 -5.41
CA ARG A 166 19.72 -9.75 -5.45
C ARG A 166 20.15 -9.11 -6.76
N ASN A 167 19.48 -9.46 -7.86
CA ASN A 167 19.80 -8.93 -9.17
C ASN A 167 19.16 -7.55 -9.43
N TYR A 168 18.32 -7.06 -8.52
CA TYR A 168 17.65 -5.78 -8.66
C TYR A 168 18.02 -4.85 -7.50
N ASP A 169 18.07 -3.56 -7.78
CA ASP A 169 18.45 -2.54 -6.80
C ASP A 169 17.24 -2.00 -6.04
N ASN A 170 16.06 -2.00 -6.68
CA ASN A 170 14.89 -1.29 -6.17
C ASN A 170 13.62 -2.14 -6.21
N LEU A 171 12.81 -2.01 -5.17
CA LEU A 171 11.39 -2.30 -5.19
C LEU A 171 10.64 -1.01 -5.52
N VAL A 172 10.03 -0.97 -6.70
CA VAL A 172 9.26 0.18 -7.19
C VAL A 172 7.77 -0.08 -6.97
N VAL A 173 7.12 0.79 -6.19
CA VAL A 173 5.67 0.76 -5.95
C VAL A 173 5.00 1.82 -6.81
N TYR A 174 3.99 1.42 -7.59
CA TYR A 174 3.28 2.31 -8.51
C TYR A 174 1.76 2.18 -8.36
N GLU A 175 1.03 3.24 -8.69
CA GLU A 175 -0.43 3.21 -8.71
C GLU A 175 -0.94 2.65 -10.05
N ARG A 176 -1.83 1.65 -9.98
CA ARG A 176 -2.50 1.02 -11.11
C ARG A 176 -3.79 1.75 -11.42
N GLU A 177 -4.02 2.05 -12.69
CA GLU A 177 -5.27 2.64 -13.13
C GLU A 177 -6.47 1.71 -12.89
N LYS A 178 -7.49 2.20 -12.20
CA LYS A 178 -8.70 1.44 -11.80
C LYS A 178 -9.54 0.93 -12.99
N ASN A 179 -9.37 1.50 -14.19
CA ASN A 179 -10.11 1.18 -15.42
C ASN A 179 -9.18 1.04 -16.66
N GLY A 180 -7.87 0.98 -16.46
CA GLY A 180 -6.85 1.02 -17.53
C GLY A 180 -6.28 -0.35 -17.89
N ARG A 181 -5.45 -0.39 -18.95
CA ARG A 181 -4.85 -1.62 -19.54
C ARG A 181 -4.04 -2.47 -18.55
N TYR A 182 -3.57 -1.85 -17.47
CA TYR A 182 -2.54 -2.38 -16.58
C TYR A 182 -3.03 -3.35 -15.49
N TYR A 183 -4.33 -3.68 -15.42
CA TYR A 183 -4.87 -4.57 -14.38
C TYR A 183 -4.29 -6.00 -14.43
N TYR A 184 -3.76 -6.41 -15.59
CA TYR A 184 -3.08 -7.71 -15.80
C TYR A 184 -1.65 -7.56 -16.32
N ASP A 185 -1.13 -6.33 -16.41
CA ASP A 185 0.18 -6.11 -16.98
C ASP A 185 1.25 -6.49 -15.97
N GLN A 186 2.12 -7.40 -16.42
CA GLN A 186 3.33 -7.76 -15.71
C GLN A 186 4.29 -6.57 -15.75
N CYS A 187 5.12 -6.40 -14.73
CA CYS A 187 6.12 -5.32 -14.66
C CYS A 187 6.95 -5.18 -15.95
N GLY A 188 7.26 -6.31 -16.59
CA GLY A 188 8.02 -6.32 -17.83
C GLY A 188 7.31 -5.75 -19.06
N SER A 189 6.01 -5.44 -19.00
CA SER A 189 5.24 -4.78 -20.08
C SER A 189 4.82 -3.35 -19.74
N LEU A 190 5.19 -2.85 -18.57
CA LEU A 190 4.94 -1.46 -18.20
C LEU A 190 5.85 -0.52 -18.99
N ASP A 191 5.32 0.68 -19.29
CA ASP A 191 6.12 1.76 -19.82
C ASP A 191 7.12 2.22 -18.76
N GLU A 192 8.37 2.50 -19.16
CA GLU A 192 9.47 2.88 -18.28
C GLU A 192 9.10 4.10 -17.40
N ASP A 193 8.42 5.08 -17.98
CA ASP A 193 7.92 6.29 -17.30
C ASP A 193 7.10 5.96 -16.03
N ILE A 194 6.29 4.89 -16.05
CA ILE A 194 5.46 4.48 -14.89
C ILE A 194 6.36 4.03 -13.73
N LEU A 195 7.44 3.33 -14.05
CA LEU A 195 8.39 2.81 -13.08
C LEU A 195 9.36 3.90 -12.60
N GLU A 196 9.67 4.89 -13.43
CA GLU A 196 10.45 6.06 -13.03
C GLU A 196 9.69 6.99 -12.09
N GLU A 197 8.38 7.18 -12.31
CA GLU A 197 7.49 7.99 -11.45
C GLU A 197 7.08 7.26 -10.17
N GLY A 198 7.26 5.93 -10.11
CA GLY A 198 6.94 5.10 -8.95
C GLY A 198 7.79 5.43 -7.71
N VAL A 199 7.27 5.03 -6.54
CA VAL A 199 8.01 5.15 -5.27
C VAL A 199 9.08 4.07 -5.22
N LYS A 200 10.34 4.48 -5.16
CA LYS A 200 11.50 3.59 -5.08
C LYS A 200 11.85 3.28 -3.63
N ILE A 201 12.04 1.99 -3.35
CA ILE A 201 12.47 1.45 -2.06
C ILE A 201 13.74 0.63 -2.32
N ASP A 202 14.86 1.06 -1.76
CA ASP A 202 16.17 0.47 -2.00
C ASP A 202 16.22 -0.97 -1.42
N LEU A 203 16.77 -1.91 -2.18
CA LEU A 203 16.98 -3.29 -1.75
C LEU A 203 18.43 -3.47 -1.27
N VAL A 204 18.59 -3.79 0.01
CA VAL A 204 19.91 -4.00 0.63
C VAL A 204 20.08 -5.45 1.06
N PHE A 205 21.26 -6.01 0.81
CA PHE A 205 21.57 -7.44 0.94
C PHE A 205 22.67 -7.75 1.96
#